data_AF-A0A1H9S6M2-F1
#
_entry.id   AF-A0A1H9S6M2-F1
#
_cell.length_a   1.000
_cell.length_b   1.000
_cell.length_c   1.000
_cell.angle_alpha   90.00
_cell.angle_beta   90.00
_cell.angle_gamma   90.00
#
_symmetry.space_group_name_H-M   'P 1'
#
loop_
_entity.id
_entity.type
_entity.pdbx_description
1 polymer ?
#
loop_
_entity_poly.entity_id
_entity_poly.type
_entity_poly.pdbx_seq_one_letter_code
_entity_poly.pdbx_strand_id
1 'polypeptide(L)' 'MLIKTMLFWFIVFPLAVTALLIIFDYFLGQPIEAVSYLPNLLGLATGGLIIGFVMYQVKKLKYEQ' A
#
# COMPACT_ATOMS: atom_id res chain seq x y z
N MET A 1 -3.27 -8.78 -19.21
CA MET A 1 -3.83 -9.39 -17.98
C MET A 1 -3.07 -8.94 -16.73
N LEU A 2 -1.73 -9.00 -16.73
CA LEU A 2 -0.86 -8.63 -15.59
C LEU A 2 -1.07 -7.21 -15.02
N ILE A 3 -1.31 -6.19 -15.85
CA ILE A 3 -1.51 -4.81 -15.39
C ILE A 3 -2.76 -4.66 -14.52
N LYS A 4 -3.87 -5.34 -14.88
CA LYS A 4 -5.09 -5.36 -14.06
C LYS A 4 -4.83 -5.99 -12.70
N THR A 5 -4.04 -7.07 -12.67
CA THR A 5 -3.64 -7.75 -11.44
C THR A 5 -2.76 -6.86 -10.56
N MET A 6 -1.82 -6.09 -11.15
CA MET A 6 -0.98 -5.16 -10.39
C MET A 6 -1.80 -3.99 -9.79
N LEU A 7 -2.69 -3.39 -10.57
CA LEU A 7 -3.57 -2.32 -10.08
C LEU A 7 -4.54 -2.82 -9.00
N PHE A 8 -5.03 -4.06 -9.13
CA PHE A 8 -5.85 -4.69 -8.11
C PHE A 8 -5.06 -4.87 -6.80
N TRP A 9 -3.86 -5.43 -6.86
CA TRP A 9 -3.00 -5.61 -5.68
C TRP A 9 -2.59 -4.28 -5.03
N PHE A 10 -2.41 -3.23 -5.82
CA PHE A 10 -2.11 -1.90 -5.31
C PHE A 10 -3.22 -1.31 -4.41
N ILE A 11 -4.47 -1.71 -4.61
CA ILE A 11 -5.61 -1.26 -3.80
C ILE A 11 -5.89 -2.26 -2.67
N VAL A 12 -5.86 -3.55 -2.99
CA VAL A 12 -6.21 -4.62 -2.04
C VAL A 12 -5.18 -4.72 -0.93
N PHE A 13 -3.89 -4.54 -1.20
CA PHE A 13 -2.85 -4.66 -0.18
C PHE A 13 -2.95 -3.58 0.91
N PRO A 14 -3.01 -2.26 0.59
CA PRO A 14 -3.25 -1.22 1.59
C PRO A 14 -4.54 -1.43 2.38
N LEU A 15 -5.62 -1.84 1.72
CA LEU A 15 -6.89 -2.13 2.38
C LEU A 15 -6.77 -3.31 3.36
N ALA A 16 -6.13 -4.40 2.97
CA ALA A 16 -5.94 -5.58 3.81
C ALA A 16 -5.08 -5.25 5.05
N VAL A 17 -3.99 -4.49 4.87
CA VAL A 17 -3.14 -4.06 5.99
C VAL A 17 -3.91 -3.12 6.93
N THR A 18 -4.67 -2.18 6.37
CA THR A 18 -5.48 -1.26 7.18
C THR A 18 -6.56 -2.02 7.96
N ALA A 19 -7.22 -3.00 7.35
CA ALA A 19 -8.19 -3.85 8.03
C ALA A 19 -7.55 -4.66 9.17
N LEU A 20 -6.33 -5.18 8.97
CA LEU A 20 -5.59 -5.86 10.04
C LEU A 20 -5.29 -4.91 11.21
N LEU A 21 -4.87 -3.67 10.94
CA LEU A 21 -4.61 -2.69 11.99
C LEU A 21 -5.88 -2.39 12.81
N ILE A 22 -7.01 -2.20 12.14
CA ILE A 22 -8.30 -1.99 12.82
C ILE A 22 -8.65 -3.18 13.72
N ILE A 23 -8.43 -4.41 13.23
CA ILE A 23 -8.67 -5.64 14.01
C ILE A 23 -7.74 -5.69 15.22
N PHE A 24 -6.46 -5.35 15.07
CA PHE A 24 -5.51 -5.30 16.19
C PHE A 24 -5.92 -4.27 17.24
N ASP A 25 -6.27 -3.07 16.83
CA ASP A 25 -6.69 -1.99 17.73
C ASP A 25 -7.99 -2.35 18.46
N TYR A 26 -8.90 -3.06 17.80
CA TYR A 26 -10.08 -3.64 18.43
C TYR A 26 -9.72 -4.63 19.55
N PHE A 27 -8.79 -5.56 19.30
CA PHE A 27 -8.34 -6.52 20.32
C PHE A 27 -7.57 -5.85 21.47
N LEU A 28 -6.90 -4.73 21.21
CA LEU A 28 -6.17 -3.95 22.22
C LEU A 28 -7.08 -3.01 23.03
N GLY A 29 -8.38 -2.93 22.70
CA GLY A 29 -9.33 -2.04 23.36
C GLY A 29 -9.07 -0.56 23.08
N GLN A 30 -8.34 -0.24 22.00
CA GLN A 30 -8.08 1.13 21.58
C GLN A 30 -9.33 1.75 20.94
N PRO A 31 -9.54 3.07 21.07
CA PRO A 31 -10.64 3.75 20.39
C PRO A 31 -10.46 3.65 18.87
N ILE A 32 -11.47 3.10 18.19
CA ILE A 32 -11.47 2.98 16.72
C ILE A 32 -11.96 4.29 16.12
N GLU A 33 -11.03 5.12 15.67
CA GLU A 33 -11.32 6.32 14.88
C GLU A 33 -10.96 6.09 13.42
N ALA A 34 -11.94 6.06 12.50
CA ALA A 34 -11.66 5.79 11.08
C ALA A 34 -10.61 6.73 10.45
N VAL A 35 -10.52 7.96 10.96
CA VAL A 35 -9.57 8.98 10.50
C VAL A 35 -8.13 8.63 10.89
N SER A 36 -7.90 7.92 12.00
CA SER A 36 -6.55 7.55 12.46
C SER A 36 -5.88 6.54 11.53
N TYR A 37 -6.66 5.80 10.73
CA TYR A 37 -6.16 4.81 9.76
C TYR A 37 -5.91 5.40 8.37
N LEU A 38 -6.40 6.61 8.08
CA LEU A 38 -6.16 7.27 6.78
C LEU A 38 -4.67 7.44 6.46
N PRO A 39 -3.80 7.87 7.39
CA PRO A 39 -2.36 7.94 7.14
C PRO A 39 -1.74 6.60 6.78
N ASN A 40 -2.21 5.49 7.38
CA ASN A 40 -1.72 4.15 7.09
C ASN A 40 -2.12 3.73 5.66
N LEU A 41 -3.39 3.93 5.31
CA LEU A 41 -3.90 3.59 3.98
C LEU A 41 -3.20 4.41 2.88
N LEU A 42 -3.13 5.73 3.05
CA LEU A 42 -2.51 6.64 2.09
C LEU A 42 -1.00 6.44 2.04
N GLY A 43 -0.33 6.25 3.19
CA GLY A 43 1.10 5.98 3.28
C GLY A 43 1.50 4.71 2.55
N LEU A 44 0.73 3.63 2.70
CA LEU A 44 0.97 2.37 1.97
C LEU A 44 0.74 2.53 0.46
N ALA A 45 -0.31 3.23 0.05
CA ALA A 45 -0.57 3.50 -1.36
C ALA A 45 0.55 4.36 -1.98
N THR A 46 0.88 5.50 -1.37
CA THR A 46 1.91 6.40 -1.88
C THR A 46 3.30 5.75 -1.85
N GLY A 47 3.62 5.01 -0.79
CA GLY A 47 4.88 4.26 -0.68
C GLY A 47 5.01 3.21 -1.80
N GLY A 48 3.94 2.47 -2.09
CA GLY A 48 3.91 1.52 -3.20
C GLY A 48 4.16 2.19 -4.57
N LEU A 49 3.61 3.39 -4.80
CA LEU A 49 3.86 4.15 -6.03
C LEU A 49 5.33 4.59 -6.14
N ILE A 50 5.91 5.10 -5.04
CA ILE A 50 7.30 5.55 -5.02
C ILE A 50 8.23 4.38 -5.32
N ILE A 51 8.04 3.23 -4.65
CA ILE A 51 8.86 2.02 -4.89
C ILE A 51 8.70 1.55 -6.33
N GLY A 52 7.46 1.49 -6.84
CA GLY A 52 7.19 1.10 -8.22
C GLY A 52 7.88 2.02 -9.23
N PHE A 53 7.86 3.33 -8.99
CA PHE A 53 8.55 4.32 -9.82
C PHE A 53 10.07 4.14 -9.77
N VAL A 54 10.66 3.99 -8.59
CA VAL A 54 12.11 3.77 -8.44
C VAL A 54 12.54 2.49 -9.16
N MET A 55 11.80 1.39 -8.99
CA MET A 55 12.08 0.12 -9.68
C MET A 55 11.98 0.26 -11.21
N TYR A 56 11.01 1.02 -11.70
CA TYR A 56 10.89 1.33 -13.12
C TYR A 56 12.10 2.09 -13.64
N GLN A 57 12.53 3.14 -12.94
CA GLN A 57 13.71 3.93 -13.31
C GLN A 57 14.99 3.08 -13.28
N VAL A 58 15.19 2.26 -12.24
CA VAL A 58 16.34 1.33 -12.14
C VAL A 58 16.34 0.34 -13.30
N LYS A 59 15.18 -0.24 -13.63
CA LYS A 59 15.06 -1.16 -14.76
C LYS A 59 15.37 -0.45 -16.08
N LYS A 60 14.85 0.75 -16.29
CA LYS A 60 15.13 1.55 -17.49
C LYS A 60 16.64 1.77 -17.66
N LEU A 61 17.33 2.23 -16.61
CA LEU A 61 18.78 2.47 -16.65
C LEU A 61 19.59 1.20 -16.92
N LYS A 62 19.14 0.04 -16.43
CA LYS A 62 19.80 -1.26 -16.67
C LYS A 62 19.60 -1.78 -18.10
N TYR A 63 18.53 -1.39 -18.78
CA TYR A 63 18.26 -1.78 -20.17
C TYR A 63 18.86 -0.81 -21.20
N GLU A 64 19.21 0.41 -20.78
CA GLU A 64 19.90 1.42 -21.60
C GLU A 64 21.44 1.35 -21.51
N GLN A 65 21.99 0.46 -20.66
CA GLN A 65 23.41 0.08 -20.62
C GLN A 65 23.65 -1.24 -21.35
#